data_AF-A0A2M6W8A2-F1
#
_entry.id   AF-A0A2M6W8A2-F1
#
_cell.length_a   1.000
_cell.length_b   1.000
_cell.length_c   1.000
_cell.angle_alpha   90.00
_cell.angle_beta   90.00
_cell.angle_gamma   90.00
#
_symmetry.space_group_name_H-M   'P 1'
#
loop_
_entity.id
_entity.type
_entity.pdbx_description
1 polymer ?
#
loop_
_entity_poly.entity_id
_entity_poly.type
_entity_poly.pdbx_seq_one_letter_code
_entity_poly.pdbx_strand_id
1 'polypeptide(L)' 'MPEILTKHKKTKGKKKHGFLTRLKSKSGKRTIKRRILKGRKKI' A
#
# COMPACT_ATOMS: atom_id res chain seq x y z
N MET A 1 -5.71 -22.14 17.69
CA MET A 1 -5.53 -21.32 16.48
C MET A 1 -5.87 -19.89 16.83
N PRO A 2 -4.96 -18.91 16.67
CA PRO A 2 -5.32 -17.52 16.97
C PRO A 2 -6.46 -17.10 16.05
N GLU A 3 -7.49 -16.49 16.62
CA GLU A 3 -8.60 -15.93 15.85
C GLU A 3 -8.06 -14.91 14.85
N ILE A 4 -8.54 -14.96 13.61
CA ILE A 4 -8.15 -14.02 12.55
C ILE A 4 -8.61 -12.63 12.99
N LEU A 5 -7.70 -11.84 13.56
CA LEU A 5 -7.95 -10.48 14.08
C LEU A 5 -8.41 -9.49 12.99
N THR A 6 -8.31 -9.87 11.71
CA THR A 6 -8.53 -8.97 10.58
C THR A 6 -9.95 -9.07 10.04
N LYS A 7 -10.88 -8.31 10.64
CA LYS A 7 -12.10 -7.92 9.92
C LYS A 7 -11.69 -7.10 8.67
N HIS A 8 -11.62 -7.77 7.51
CA HIS A 8 -11.16 -7.18 6.26
C HIS A 8 -12.19 -6.22 5.67
N LYS A 9 -11.93 -4.91 5.78
CA LYS A 9 -12.70 -3.86 5.08
C LYS A 9 -11.90 -3.36 3.87
N LYS A 10 -12.39 -3.64 2.65
CA LYS A 10 -11.76 -3.22 1.38
C LYS A 10 -11.46 -1.72 1.34
N THR A 11 -12.36 -0.90 1.91
CA THR A 11 -12.20 0.57 2.01
C THR A 11 -11.02 0.97 2.89
N LYS A 12 -10.83 0.32 4.04
CA LYS A 12 -9.68 0.58 4.93
C LYS A 12 -8.35 0.23 4.24
N GLY A 13 -8.32 -0.86 3.48
CA GLY A 13 -7.15 -1.24 2.67
C GLY A 13 -6.79 -0.18 1.64
N LYS A 14 -7.75 0.27 0.84
CA LYS A 14 -7.54 1.32 -0.18
C LYS A 14 -7.09 2.65 0.43
N LYS A 15 -7.69 3.08 1.55
CA LYS A 15 -7.32 4.34 2.23
C LYS A 15 -5.92 4.31 2.86
N LYS A 16 -5.42 3.15 3.28
CA LYS A 16 -4.11 3.02 3.92
C LYS A 16 -2.98 2.67 2.94
N HIS A 17 -3.28 1.89 1.91
CA HIS A 17 -2.27 1.26 1.05
C HIS A 17 -2.46 1.52 -0.44
N GLY A 18 -3.52 2.25 -0.82
CA GLY A 18 -3.80 2.55 -2.23
C GLY A 18 -2.75 3.45 -2.88
N PHE A 19 -2.67 3.37 -4.19
CA PHE A 19 -1.70 4.12 -4.98
C PHE A 19 -1.83 5.64 -4.78
N LEU A 20 -3.05 6.18 -4.88
CA LEU A 20 -3.33 7.61 -4.66
C LEU A 20 -2.89 8.08 -3.26
N THR A 21 -3.12 7.24 -2.24
CA THR A 21 -2.70 7.57 -0.86
C THR A 21 -1.19 7.59 -0.70
N ARG A 22 -0.46 6.75 -1.45
CA ARG A 22 1.01 6.79 -1.50
C ARG A 22 1.54 8.00 -2.26
N LEU A 23 0.83 8.47 -3.30
CA LEU A 23 1.23 9.66 -4.05
C LEU A 23 1.09 10.96 -3.23
N LYS A 24 0.21 11.00 -2.23
CA LYS A 24 0.00 12.23 -1.44
C LYS A 24 1.22 12.64 -0.61
N SER A 25 2.02 11.69 -0.12
CA SER A 25 3.16 11.97 0.78
C SER A 25 4.52 11.82 0.08
N LYS A 26 5.51 12.62 0.52
CA LYS A 26 6.90 12.55 0.00
C LYS A 26 7.51 11.15 0.20
N SER A 27 7.25 10.52 1.34
CA SER A 27 7.71 9.16 1.67
C SER A 27 7.01 8.09 0.84
N GLY A 28 5.71 8.25 0.56
CA GLY A 28 4.96 7.34 -0.31
C GLY A 28 5.43 7.41 -1.76
N LYS A 29 5.67 8.62 -2.30
CA LYS A 29 6.30 8.80 -3.63
C LYS A 29 7.66 8.11 -3.73
N ARG A 30 8.53 8.25 -2.71
CA ARG A 30 9.83 7.55 -2.65
C ARG A 30 9.66 6.03 -2.64
N THR A 31 8.64 5.52 -1.96
CA THR A 31 8.35 4.08 -1.92
C THR A 31 7.94 3.55 -3.30
N ILE A 32 7.09 4.28 -4.03
CA ILE A 32 6.71 3.94 -5.40
C ILE A 32 7.95 3.91 -6.31
N LYS A 33 8.79 4.96 -6.28
CA LYS A 33 10.03 5.02 -7.07
C LYS A 33 10.94 3.82 -6.81
N ARG A 34 11.16 3.44 -5.55
CA ARG A 34 11.96 2.25 -5.20
C ARG A 34 11.34 0.94 -5.73
N ARG A 35 10.01 0.82 -5.72
CA ARG A 35 9.33 -0.37 -6.26
C ARG A 35 9.49 -0.48 -7.78
N ILE A 36 9.42 0.64 -8.48
CA ILE A 36 9.68 0.72 -9.93
C ILE A 36 11.12 0.32 -10.24
N LEU A 37 12.09 0.92 -9.54
CA LEU A 37 13.51 0.60 -9.72
C LEU A 37 13.83 -0.88 -9.44
N LYS A 38 13.10 -1.50 -8.50
CA LYS A 38 13.22 -2.94 -8.20
C LYS A 38 12.53 -3.83 -9.25
N GLY A 39 11.76 -3.28 -10.19
CA GLY A 39 11.04 -4.05 -11.21
C GLY A 39 9.80 -4.78 -10.67
N ARG A 40 9.16 -4.28 -9.61
CA ARG A 40 7.93 -4.89 -9.08
C ARG A 40 6.79 -4.78 -10.12
N LYS A 41 6.28 -5.92 -10.61
CA LYS A 41 5.13 -5.99 -11.54
C LYS A 41 3.88 -5.26 -11.04
N LYS A 42 3.63 -5.26 -9.73
CA LYS A 42 2.53 -4.51 -9.09
C LYS A 42 3.12 -3.49 -8.12
N ILE A 43 2.66 -2.25 -8.20
CA ILE A 43 3.09 -1.16 -7.33
C ILE A 43 2.12 -1.00 -6.16
#